data_AF-G3JS03-F1
#
_entry.id   AF-G3JS03-F1
#
_cell.length_a   1.000
_cell.length_b   1.000
_cell.length_c   1.000
_cell.angle_alpha   90.00
_cell.angle_beta   90.00
_cell.angle_gamma   90.00
#
_symmetry.space_group_name_H-M   'P 1'
#
loop_
_entity.id
_entity.type
_entity.pdbx_description
1 polymer ?
#
loop_
_entity_poly.entity_id
_entity_poly.type
_entity_poly.pdbx_seq_one_letter_code
_entity_poly.pdbx_strand_id
1 'polypeptide(L)'
;MASRKGKGLAAASQVWFFLNETMASSSFTQKVLSLQEVKTYSMSLKTCLDLSGGVGNVKDYAFYIHSESMASAVRMLSDESIIATYNLYCPKDSVVTIIVRRASDPSPNTSCTPSHNNSLASRKSASKSRGVIAPELFIHPRVRHASGSIDMTTLEKIDDEENMVSIAVDDQVMTFTADYLLGWIESQLLDLKHPTRITVCSIAPDGSQQSVLLSASIWQRHLLRGSGKEPFTRIWEAFTIAEAQREEILSDITSRDDSFHKNCHDFIYDLRNYGNNKSSRSRLESNGHQFYIGEPYFRTAIRDKLLQLPTFRGNLETSLKSLEAKRADSTICASHDLSPIFEAALGVS
;
A
#
# COMPACT_ATOMS: atom_id res chain seq x y z
N MET A 1 -1.41 -51.39 -5.56
CA MET A 1 -2.46 -50.52 -6.11
C MET A 1 -3.54 -50.30 -5.06
N ALA A 2 -3.49 -49.18 -4.35
CA ALA A 2 -4.57 -48.74 -3.48
C ALA A 2 -4.69 -47.21 -3.63
N SER A 3 -5.83 -46.80 -4.17
CA SER A 3 -6.22 -45.43 -4.48
C SER A 3 -6.25 -44.56 -3.22
N ARG A 4 -5.36 -43.57 -3.12
CA ARG A 4 -5.52 -42.46 -2.18
C ARG A 4 -6.46 -41.44 -2.82
N LYS A 5 -7.74 -41.55 -2.45
CA LYS A 5 -8.74 -40.50 -2.57
C LYS A 5 -8.12 -39.17 -2.10
N GLY A 6 -8.23 -38.14 -2.94
CA GLY A 6 -7.87 -36.78 -2.59
C GLY A 6 -8.59 -36.37 -1.31
N LYS A 7 -7.81 -35.99 -0.30
CA LYS A 7 -8.32 -35.17 0.80
C LYS A 7 -8.75 -33.86 0.17
N GLY A 8 -10.05 -33.57 0.22
CA GLY A 8 -10.60 -32.30 -0.23
C GLY A 8 -9.87 -31.15 0.45
N LEU A 9 -9.61 -30.09 -0.32
CA LEU A 9 -9.19 -28.79 0.21
C LEU A 9 -10.08 -28.46 1.42
N ALA A 10 -9.47 -28.21 2.57
CA ALA A 10 -10.18 -27.57 3.67
C ALA A 10 -10.71 -26.23 3.15
N ALA A 11 -12.02 -26.04 3.20
CA ALA A 11 -12.63 -24.78 2.80
C ALA A 11 -12.09 -23.67 3.70
N ALA A 12 -11.48 -22.65 3.10
CA ALA A 12 -11.03 -21.45 3.81
C ALA A 12 -12.17 -20.91 4.69
N SER A 13 -11.88 -20.63 5.97
CA SER A 13 -12.87 -20.15 6.93
C SER A 13 -13.22 -18.69 6.65
N GLN A 14 -14.23 -18.48 5.81
CA GLN A 14 -14.73 -17.13 5.49
C GLN A 14 -15.33 -16.44 6.74
N VAL A 15 -14.96 -15.18 6.94
CA VAL A 15 -15.40 -14.32 8.04
C VAL A 15 -16.29 -13.19 7.53
N TRP A 16 -17.34 -12.87 8.27
CA TRP A 16 -18.33 -11.85 7.97
C TRP A 16 -18.34 -10.73 8.99
N PHE A 17 -18.33 -9.49 8.49
CA PHE A 17 -18.42 -8.27 9.28
C PHE A 17 -19.77 -7.62 9.09
N PHE A 18 -20.41 -7.26 10.20
CA PHE A 18 -21.62 -6.43 10.21
C PHE A 18 -21.27 -5.12 10.89
N LEU A 19 -21.16 -4.08 10.08
CA LEU A 19 -20.71 -2.75 10.48
C LEU A 19 -21.88 -1.77 10.43
N ASN A 20 -22.14 -1.07 11.53
CA ASN A 20 -23.02 0.08 11.56
C ASN A 20 -22.21 1.33 11.89
N GLU A 21 -22.26 2.30 10.98
CA GLU A 21 -21.50 3.52 11.08
C GLU A 21 -22.38 4.75 10.84
N THR A 22 -21.96 5.88 11.38
CA THR A 22 -22.63 7.16 11.20
C THR A 22 -21.61 8.18 10.74
N MET A 23 -21.94 8.99 9.74
CA MET A 23 -21.03 10.05 9.29
C MET A 23 -20.86 11.19 10.31
N ALA A 24 -21.68 11.22 11.37
CA ALA A 24 -21.67 12.24 12.42
C ALA A 24 -20.77 11.89 13.62
N SER A 25 -20.23 10.67 13.68
CA SER A 25 -19.42 10.18 14.79
C SER A 25 -18.22 9.38 14.29
N SER A 26 -17.13 9.35 15.07
CA SER A 26 -16.00 8.44 14.86
C SER A 26 -16.27 7.03 15.41
N SER A 27 -17.39 6.83 16.10
CA SER A 27 -17.80 5.53 16.64
C SER A 27 -18.56 4.68 15.62
N PHE A 28 -18.28 3.38 15.64
CA PHE A 28 -19.00 2.37 14.89
C PHE A 28 -19.27 1.16 15.78
N THR A 29 -20.33 0.42 15.47
CA THR A 29 -20.59 -0.89 16.07
C THR A 29 -20.28 -1.98 15.06
N GLN A 30 -19.59 -3.02 15.52
CA GLN A 30 -19.10 -4.11 14.69
C GLN A 30 -19.46 -5.44 15.34
N LYS A 31 -19.92 -6.38 14.52
CA LYS A 31 -20.01 -7.80 14.88
C LYS A 31 -19.26 -8.65 13.85
N VAL A 32 -18.56 -9.66 14.35
CA VAL A 32 -17.75 -10.58 13.54
C VAL A 32 -18.33 -11.98 13.70
N LEU A 33 -18.61 -12.65 12.58
CA LEU A 33 -19.17 -14.00 12.55
C LEU A 33 -18.43 -14.85 11.52
N SER A 34 -18.29 -16.14 11.77
CA SER A 34 -17.88 -17.12 10.75
C SER A 34 -19.02 -17.39 9.77
N LEU A 35 -18.70 -17.88 8.57
CA LEU A 35 -19.72 -18.31 7.60
C LEU A 35 -20.70 -19.35 8.18
N GLN A 36 -20.24 -20.23 9.07
CA GLN A 36 -21.13 -21.22 9.70
C GLN A 36 -22.14 -20.55 10.64
N GLU A 37 -21.70 -19.56 11.42
CA GLU A 37 -22.61 -18.78 12.26
C GLU A 37 -23.59 -17.97 11.41
N VAL A 38 -23.12 -17.33 10.32
CA VAL A 38 -23.99 -16.57 9.41
C VAL A 38 -25.09 -17.46 8.82
N LYS A 39 -24.78 -18.71 8.45
CA LYS A 39 -25.75 -19.68 7.94
C LYS A 39 -26.85 -20.04 8.93
N THR A 40 -26.67 -19.79 10.23
CA THR A 40 -27.72 -19.99 11.24
C THR A 40 -28.78 -18.89 11.24
N TYR A 41 -28.51 -17.77 10.57
CA TYR A 41 -29.43 -16.65 10.44
C TYR A 41 -30.14 -16.64 9.08
N SER A 42 -31.35 -16.09 9.04
CA SER A 42 -31.97 -15.68 7.79
C SER A 42 -31.29 -14.39 7.30
N MET A 43 -30.64 -14.41 6.15
CA MET A 43 -29.96 -13.24 5.59
C MET A 43 -30.97 -12.24 5.05
N SER A 44 -31.44 -11.34 5.91
CA SER A 44 -32.30 -10.20 5.60
C SER A 44 -31.64 -8.87 5.95
N LEU A 45 -32.12 -7.77 5.39
CA LEU A 45 -31.68 -6.42 5.75
C LEU A 45 -31.94 -6.13 7.24
N LYS A 46 -33.04 -6.67 7.80
CA LYS A 46 -33.35 -6.55 9.23
C LYS A 46 -32.30 -7.27 10.08
N THR A 47 -31.96 -8.50 9.72
CA THR A 47 -30.91 -9.26 10.39
C THR A 47 -29.56 -8.57 10.29
N CYS A 48 -29.22 -8.01 9.12
CA CYS A 48 -27.98 -7.24 8.95
C CYS A 48 -27.95 -6.01 9.88
N LEU A 49 -29.06 -5.29 9.99
CA LEU A 49 -29.20 -4.15 10.90
C LEU A 49 -29.00 -4.57 12.36
N ASP A 50 -29.67 -5.64 12.79
CA ASP A 50 -29.61 -6.13 14.16
C ASP A 50 -28.21 -6.66 14.51
N LEU A 51 -27.59 -7.42 13.60
CA LEU A 51 -26.21 -7.91 13.79
C LEU A 51 -25.19 -6.79 13.82
N SER A 52 -25.41 -5.72 13.06
CA SER A 52 -24.54 -4.54 13.07
C SER A 52 -24.70 -3.67 14.32
N GLY A 53 -25.70 -3.94 15.17
CA GLY A 53 -26.02 -3.13 16.35
C GLY A 53 -26.82 -1.86 16.03
N GLY A 54 -27.43 -1.79 14.85
CA GLY A 54 -28.31 -0.69 14.46
C GLY A 54 -29.67 -0.77 15.16
N VAL A 55 -30.30 0.39 15.37
CA VAL A 55 -31.59 0.52 16.06
C VAL A 55 -32.57 1.26 15.15
N GLY A 56 -33.81 0.79 15.07
CA GLY A 56 -34.87 1.42 14.28
C GLY A 56 -35.30 0.60 13.06
N ASN A 57 -35.82 1.28 12.03
CA ASN A 57 -36.38 0.63 10.86
C ASN A 57 -35.36 0.51 9.74
N VAL A 58 -35.41 -0.60 9.00
CA VAL A 58 -34.55 -0.87 7.84
C VAL A 58 -34.58 0.29 6.82
N LYS A 59 -35.74 0.95 6.63
CA LYS A 59 -35.91 2.07 5.70
C LYS A 59 -35.07 3.31 6.05
N ASP A 60 -34.67 3.45 7.31
CA ASP A 60 -33.84 4.55 7.78
C ASP A 60 -32.37 4.36 7.41
N TYR A 61 -32.04 3.20 6.82
CA TYR A 61 -30.68 2.77 6.53
C TYR A 61 -30.48 2.39 5.06
N ALA A 62 -29.25 2.54 4.61
CA ALA A 62 -28.73 2.00 3.37
C ALA A 62 -27.72 0.90 3.71
N PHE A 63 -27.80 -0.20 2.96
CA PHE A 63 -27.03 -1.41 3.17
C PHE A 63 -26.10 -1.62 1.98
N TYR A 64 -24.88 -2.05 2.24
CA TYR A 64 -23.90 -2.33 1.22
C TYR A 64 -23.15 -3.62 1.56
N ILE A 65 -22.77 -4.38 0.54
CA ILE A 65 -21.88 -5.54 0.68
C ILE A 65 -20.57 -5.27 -0.05
N HIS A 66 -19.46 -5.68 0.55
CA HIS A 66 -18.13 -5.60 -0.04
C HIS A 66 -17.35 -6.86 0.28
N SER A 67 -16.45 -7.23 -0.63
CA SER A 67 -15.45 -8.27 -0.44
C SER A 67 -14.21 -7.93 -1.25
N GLU A 68 -13.12 -8.66 -1.04
CA GLU A 68 -11.83 -8.35 -1.68
C GLU A 68 -11.85 -8.40 -3.20
N SER A 69 -12.66 -9.29 -3.79
CA SER A 69 -12.83 -9.41 -5.23
C SER A 69 -13.68 -8.28 -5.84
N MET A 70 -14.22 -7.37 -5.02
CA MET A 70 -15.09 -6.28 -5.47
C MET A 70 -14.33 -4.95 -5.51
N ALA A 71 -14.38 -4.28 -6.67
CA ALA A 71 -13.78 -2.95 -6.85
C ALA A 71 -14.49 -1.85 -6.03
N SER A 72 -15.75 -2.06 -5.68
CA SER A 72 -16.57 -1.15 -4.87
C SER A 72 -17.57 -1.97 -4.06
N ALA A 73 -18.02 -1.46 -2.91
CA ALA A 73 -19.19 -2.01 -2.24
C ALA A 73 -20.42 -1.91 -3.16
N VAL A 74 -21.36 -2.84 -3.06
CA VAL A 74 -22.59 -2.83 -3.85
C VAL A 74 -23.75 -2.56 -2.91
N ARG A 75 -24.65 -1.65 -3.31
CA ARG A 75 -25.84 -1.32 -2.51
C ARG A 75 -26.85 -2.47 -2.56
N MET A 76 -27.33 -2.86 -1.40
CA MET A 76 -28.39 -3.85 -1.25
C MET A 76 -29.74 -3.12 -1.23
N LEU A 77 -30.66 -3.56 -2.10
CA LEU A 77 -31.99 -2.97 -2.22
C LEU A 77 -33.08 -3.85 -1.59
N SER A 78 -32.82 -5.15 -1.47
CA SER A 78 -33.72 -6.14 -0.88
C SER A 78 -32.94 -7.28 -0.20
N ASP A 79 -33.64 -8.15 0.50
CA ASP A 79 -33.05 -9.34 1.12
C ASP A 79 -32.42 -10.26 0.07
N GLU A 80 -33.09 -10.47 -1.07
CA GLU A 80 -32.61 -11.30 -2.18
C GLU A 80 -31.33 -10.75 -2.80
N SER A 81 -31.20 -9.42 -2.83
CA SER A 81 -30.00 -8.79 -3.37
C SER A 81 -28.75 -9.24 -2.59
N ILE A 82 -28.85 -9.47 -1.27
CA ILE A 82 -27.72 -9.86 -0.40
C ILE A 82 -27.15 -11.19 -0.86
N ILE A 83 -28.05 -12.16 -1.06
CA ILE A 83 -27.71 -13.51 -1.47
C ILE A 83 -27.16 -13.51 -2.90
N ALA A 84 -27.79 -12.75 -3.81
CA ALA A 84 -27.34 -12.64 -5.19
C ALA A 84 -25.92 -12.07 -5.29
N THR A 85 -25.65 -10.95 -4.62
CA THR A 85 -24.32 -10.33 -4.64
C THR A 85 -23.27 -11.21 -3.97
N TYR A 86 -23.60 -11.86 -2.85
CA TYR A 86 -22.71 -12.82 -2.21
C TYR A 86 -22.31 -13.95 -3.16
N ASN A 87 -23.28 -14.57 -3.84
CA ASN A 87 -23.01 -15.70 -4.73
C ASN A 87 -22.19 -15.30 -5.97
N LEU A 88 -22.33 -14.06 -6.44
CA LEU A 88 -21.59 -13.57 -7.61
C LEU A 88 -20.14 -13.22 -7.30
N TYR A 89 -19.87 -12.57 -6.16
CA TYR A 89 -18.58 -11.94 -5.92
C TYR A 89 -17.80 -12.47 -4.72
N CYS A 90 -18.51 -12.93 -3.69
CA CYS A 90 -17.93 -13.18 -2.39
C CYS A 90 -17.61 -14.65 -2.03
N PRO A 91 -17.98 -15.75 -2.73
CA PRO A 91 -17.89 -17.09 -2.14
C PRO A 91 -16.46 -17.58 -1.91
N LYS A 92 -15.50 -17.01 -2.64
CA LYS A 92 -14.07 -17.36 -2.58
C LYS A 92 -13.27 -16.40 -1.72
N ASP A 93 -13.86 -15.29 -1.28
CA ASP A 93 -13.16 -14.28 -0.52
C ASP A 93 -13.12 -14.68 0.96
N SER A 94 -11.98 -14.48 1.60
CA SER A 94 -11.81 -14.78 3.03
C SER A 94 -12.65 -13.86 3.93
N VAL A 95 -12.99 -12.66 3.45
CA VAL A 95 -13.70 -11.64 4.20
C VAL A 95 -14.86 -11.06 3.38
N VAL A 96 -16.03 -11.00 4.02
CA VAL A 96 -17.23 -10.32 3.50
C VAL A 96 -17.68 -9.28 4.52
N THR A 97 -17.96 -8.06 4.06
CA THR A 97 -18.40 -6.95 4.92
C THR A 97 -19.76 -6.45 4.49
N ILE A 98 -20.70 -6.45 5.42
CA ILE A 98 -21.98 -5.75 5.33
C ILE A 98 -21.85 -4.42 6.06
N ILE A 99 -22.03 -3.33 5.31
CA ILE A 99 -21.95 -1.95 5.80
C ILE A 99 -23.36 -1.39 5.88
N VAL A 100 -23.73 -0.88 7.05
CA VAL A 100 -25.03 -0.28 7.36
C VAL A 100 -24.82 1.18 7.72
N ARG A 101 -25.51 2.07 7.01
CA ARG A 101 -25.42 3.54 7.16
C ARG A 101 -26.80 4.15 7.20
N ARG A 102 -26.96 5.37 7.70
CA ARG A 102 -28.22 6.11 7.51
C ARG A 102 -28.51 6.29 6.03
N ALA A 103 -29.77 6.21 5.62
CA ALA A 103 -30.16 6.35 4.22
C ALA A 103 -29.82 7.74 3.64
N SER A 104 -29.72 8.75 4.49
CA SER A 104 -29.27 10.12 4.15
C SER A 104 -27.77 10.25 3.98
N ASP A 105 -26.98 9.29 4.47
CA ASP A 105 -25.52 9.34 4.38
C ASP A 105 -25.06 8.94 2.97
N PRO A 106 -23.95 9.53 2.47
CA PRO A 106 -23.41 9.18 1.18
C PRO A 106 -22.99 7.71 1.11
N SER A 107 -23.00 7.17 -0.11
CA SER A 107 -22.52 5.81 -0.39
C SER A 107 -21.11 5.59 0.17
N PRO A 108 -20.79 4.36 0.64
CA PRO A 108 -19.41 4.00 0.98
C PRO A 108 -18.45 4.11 -0.22
N ASN A 109 -18.98 4.11 -1.44
CA ASN A 109 -18.23 4.05 -2.69
C ASN A 109 -17.90 5.41 -3.29
N THR A 110 -17.63 6.44 -2.48
CA THR A 110 -17.23 7.73 -3.04
C THR A 110 -15.86 7.61 -3.75
N SER A 111 -15.95 7.32 -5.06
CA SER A 111 -15.00 7.23 -6.19
C SER A 111 -13.94 6.13 -6.22
N CYS A 112 -14.19 5.09 -7.04
CA CYS A 112 -13.20 4.10 -7.49
C CYS A 112 -12.54 4.53 -8.81
N THR A 113 -11.90 5.70 -8.81
CA THR A 113 -11.03 6.19 -9.88
C THR A 113 -9.72 6.69 -9.26
N PRO A 114 -8.61 6.84 -10.04
CA PRO A 114 -7.29 7.30 -9.56
C PRO A 114 -7.31 8.58 -8.70
N SER A 115 -8.42 9.32 -8.73
CA SER A 115 -8.79 10.44 -7.86
C SER A 115 -9.23 10.06 -6.42
N HIS A 116 -9.03 8.83 -5.93
CA HIS A 116 -9.39 8.41 -4.56
C HIS A 116 -8.84 9.35 -3.46
N ASN A 117 -7.66 9.93 -3.68
CA ASN A 117 -7.08 10.97 -2.81
C ASN A 117 -7.93 12.25 -2.75
N ASN A 118 -8.57 12.64 -3.85
CA ASN A 118 -9.41 13.85 -3.94
C ASN A 118 -10.78 13.65 -3.25
N SER A 119 -11.27 12.42 -3.16
CA SER A 119 -12.49 12.05 -2.43
C SER A 119 -12.22 11.94 -0.92
N LEU A 120 -11.09 11.34 -0.51
CA LEU A 120 -10.59 11.44 0.86
C LEU A 120 -10.34 12.88 1.27
N ALA A 121 -9.79 13.71 0.37
CA ALA A 121 -9.61 15.16 0.60
C ALA A 121 -10.96 15.90 0.68
N SER A 122 -11.94 15.57 -0.15
CA SER A 122 -13.30 16.14 -0.10
C SER A 122 -14.07 15.70 1.16
N ARG A 123 -13.86 14.46 1.63
CA ARG A 123 -14.39 13.96 2.90
C ARG A 123 -13.71 14.59 4.10
N LYS A 124 -12.38 14.65 4.12
CA LYS A 124 -11.59 15.42 5.10
C LYS A 124 -12.06 16.88 5.11
N SER A 125 -12.36 17.49 3.95
CA SER A 125 -12.86 18.86 3.83
C SER A 125 -14.28 19.02 4.41
N ALA A 126 -15.22 18.16 4.02
CA ALA A 126 -16.60 18.18 4.52
C ALA A 126 -16.69 17.85 6.02
N SER A 127 -15.83 16.96 6.54
CA SER A 127 -15.83 16.53 7.93
C SER A 127 -15.03 17.47 8.84
N LYS A 128 -13.98 18.13 8.32
CA LYS A 128 -13.23 19.21 8.99
C LYS A 128 -14.09 20.45 9.23
N SER A 129 -15.08 20.72 8.37
CA SER A 129 -16.10 21.76 8.62
C SER A 129 -17.02 21.47 9.82
N ARG A 130 -17.02 20.22 10.31
CA ARG A 130 -17.85 19.73 11.44
C ARG A 130 -17.04 19.20 12.63
N GLY A 131 -15.72 19.37 12.63
CA GLY A 131 -14.83 19.02 13.75
C GLY A 131 -14.57 17.52 13.96
N VAL A 132 -14.97 16.64 13.04
CA VAL A 132 -14.82 15.18 13.18
C VAL A 132 -14.10 14.64 11.95
N ILE A 133 -12.97 13.96 12.14
CA ILE A 133 -12.25 13.27 11.06
C ILE A 133 -12.94 11.92 10.88
N ALA A 134 -13.71 11.73 9.81
CA ALA A 134 -14.40 10.46 9.56
C ALA A 134 -13.34 9.35 9.35
N PRO A 135 -13.31 8.29 10.17
CA PRO A 135 -12.37 7.20 9.98
C PRO A 135 -12.65 6.42 8.69
N GLU A 136 -11.61 5.76 8.20
CA GLU A 136 -11.59 4.96 6.97
C GLU A 136 -12.67 3.88 6.94
N LEU A 137 -13.22 3.68 5.74
CA LEU A 137 -14.49 3.00 5.49
C LEU A 137 -14.37 1.49 5.30
N PHE A 138 -13.23 0.92 5.61
CA PHE A 138 -12.99 -0.51 5.38
C PHE A 138 -12.33 -1.11 6.61
N ILE A 139 -13.19 -1.37 7.60
CA ILE A 139 -12.85 -2.13 8.80
C ILE A 139 -12.70 -3.59 8.35
N HIS A 140 -11.45 -3.96 8.06
CA HIS A 140 -11.05 -5.37 8.02
C HIS A 140 -10.99 -5.91 9.45
N PRO A 141 -11.00 -7.24 9.65
CA PRO A 141 -10.70 -7.81 10.96
C PRO A 141 -9.44 -7.17 11.51
N ARG A 142 -9.41 -6.89 12.82
CA ARG A 142 -8.11 -6.77 13.48
C ARG A 142 -7.37 -8.07 13.19
N VAL A 143 -6.30 -7.98 12.39
CA VAL A 143 -5.43 -9.13 12.17
C VAL A 143 -4.91 -9.50 13.54
N ARG A 144 -5.27 -10.69 14.03
CA ARG A 144 -4.84 -11.13 15.35
C ARG A 144 -3.32 -11.24 15.34
N HIS A 145 -2.66 -10.63 16.32
CA HIS A 145 -1.23 -10.75 16.45
C HIS A 145 -0.85 -12.22 16.65
N ALA A 146 0.13 -12.69 15.88
CA ALA A 146 0.78 -13.97 16.14
C ALA A 146 1.49 -13.88 17.50
N SER A 147 1.03 -14.67 18.47
CA SER A 147 1.60 -14.69 19.82
C SER A 147 3.00 -15.30 19.81
N GLY A 148 3.96 -14.65 20.47
CA GLY A 148 5.33 -15.16 20.56
C GLY A 148 6.21 -14.84 19.36
N SER A 149 5.77 -13.95 18.47
CA SER A 149 6.65 -13.37 17.44
C SER A 149 7.81 -12.62 18.08
N ILE A 150 8.95 -12.65 17.42
CA ILE A 150 10.19 -12.03 17.86
C ILE A 150 10.50 -10.84 16.95
N ASP A 151 10.87 -9.71 17.55
CA ASP A 151 11.29 -8.52 16.84
C ASP A 151 12.64 -8.74 16.16
N MET A 152 12.76 -8.39 14.89
CA MET A 152 13.97 -8.62 14.10
C MET A 152 15.15 -7.74 14.54
N THR A 153 14.87 -6.59 15.16
CA THR A 153 15.89 -5.62 15.58
C THR A 153 16.44 -5.97 16.96
N THR A 154 15.56 -6.25 17.92
CA THR A 154 15.96 -6.52 19.31
C THR A 154 16.18 -8.00 19.59
N LEU A 155 15.64 -8.90 18.75
CA LEU A 155 15.57 -10.34 18.97
C LEU A 155 14.79 -10.73 20.25
N GLU A 156 13.97 -9.82 20.75
CA GLU A 156 13.10 -10.03 21.90
C GLU A 156 11.67 -10.33 21.45
N LYS A 157 10.91 -10.96 22.35
CA LYS A 157 9.49 -11.23 22.11
C LYS A 157 8.73 -9.91 22.00
N ILE A 158 7.86 -9.81 20.99
CA ILE A 158 6.96 -8.67 20.85
C ILE A 158 5.82 -8.86 21.85
N ASP A 159 5.81 -8.05 22.91
CA ASP A 159 4.80 -8.10 23.98
C ASP A 159 3.96 -6.82 24.08
N ASP A 160 4.39 -5.73 23.44
CA ASP A 160 3.66 -4.46 23.41
C ASP A 160 2.63 -4.43 22.28
N GLU A 161 1.36 -4.71 22.62
CA GLU A 161 0.25 -4.71 21.66
C GLU A 161 0.01 -3.36 20.97
N GLU A 162 0.35 -2.23 21.59
CA GLU A 162 0.15 -0.91 20.98
C GLU A 162 1.15 -0.65 19.84
N ASN A 163 2.31 -1.30 19.89
CA ASN A 163 3.35 -1.23 18.87
C ASN A 163 3.27 -2.38 17.85
N MET A 164 2.31 -3.30 17.97
CA MET A 164 2.20 -4.44 17.05
C MET A 164 1.51 -4.06 15.74
N VAL A 165 2.15 -4.45 14.63
CA VAL A 165 1.56 -4.42 13.29
C VAL A 165 1.54 -5.85 12.75
N SER A 166 0.36 -6.31 12.33
CA SER A 166 0.21 -7.66 11.78
C SER A 166 -0.22 -7.65 10.33
N ILE A 167 0.51 -8.41 9.52
CA ILE A 167 0.29 -8.60 8.09
C ILE A 167 -0.17 -10.04 7.89
N ALA A 168 -1.34 -10.21 7.28
CA ALA A 168 -1.85 -11.53 6.92
C ALA A 168 -1.58 -11.79 5.43
N VAL A 169 -0.89 -12.87 5.13
CA VAL A 169 -0.67 -13.34 3.75
C VAL A 169 -1.10 -14.79 3.71
N ASP A 170 -2.07 -15.08 2.84
CA ASP A 170 -2.75 -16.37 2.78
C ASP A 170 -3.33 -16.76 4.16
N ASP A 171 -2.91 -17.89 4.71
CA ASP A 171 -3.31 -18.39 6.03
C ASP A 171 -2.27 -18.10 7.13
N GLN A 172 -1.24 -17.31 6.83
CA GLN A 172 -0.18 -16.97 7.77
C GLN A 172 -0.31 -15.52 8.23
N VAL A 173 -0.12 -15.31 9.54
CA VAL A 173 -0.03 -13.98 10.13
C VAL A 173 1.38 -13.74 10.62
N MET A 174 1.96 -12.65 10.15
CA MET A 174 3.26 -12.16 10.57
C MET A 174 3.05 -10.92 11.44
N THR A 175 3.69 -10.87 12.60
CA THR A 175 3.65 -9.71 13.51
C THR A 175 5.01 -9.04 13.56
N PHE A 176 5.01 -7.71 13.56
CA PHE A 176 6.17 -6.84 13.61
C PHE A 176 5.93 -5.76 14.67
N THR A 177 7.01 -5.12 15.13
CA THR A 177 6.87 -3.81 15.78
C THR A 177 6.71 -2.72 14.72
N ALA A 178 5.93 -1.68 15.02
CA ALA A 178 5.77 -0.54 14.13
C ALA A 178 7.12 0.18 13.96
N ASP A 179 7.92 0.26 15.01
CA ASP A 179 9.27 0.86 14.97
C ASP A 179 10.19 0.14 13.98
N TYR A 180 10.24 -1.20 14.00
CA TYR A 180 11.02 -1.97 13.02
C TYR A 180 10.53 -1.69 11.60
N LEU A 181 9.22 -1.80 11.36
CA LEU A 181 8.66 -1.59 10.02
C LEU A 181 8.95 -0.18 9.51
N LEU A 182 8.73 0.84 10.34
CA LEU A 182 8.97 2.23 9.96
C LEU A 182 10.45 2.48 9.68
N GLY A 183 11.34 2.06 10.58
CA GLY A 183 12.79 2.22 10.39
C GLY A 183 13.28 1.51 9.13
N TRP A 184 12.82 0.30 8.88
CA TRP A 184 13.18 -0.45 7.68
C TRP A 184 12.63 0.19 6.41
N ILE A 185 11.34 0.56 6.40
CA ILE A 185 10.71 1.20 5.24
C ILE A 185 11.42 2.52 4.93
N GLU A 186 11.62 3.39 5.92
CA GLU A 186 12.29 4.67 5.71
C GLU A 186 13.71 4.51 5.17
N SER A 187 14.47 3.54 5.70
CA SER A 187 15.81 3.20 5.21
C SER A 187 15.78 2.80 3.73
N GLN A 188 14.86 1.91 3.35
CA GLN A 188 14.71 1.48 1.95
C GLN A 188 14.25 2.62 1.03
N LEU A 189 13.39 3.52 1.50
CA LEU A 189 12.95 4.69 0.73
C LEU A 189 14.06 5.73 0.54
N LEU A 190 14.97 5.88 1.52
CA LEU A 190 16.16 6.72 1.37
C LEU A 190 17.09 6.21 0.27
N ASP A 191 17.10 4.89 0.04
CA ASP A 191 17.80 4.25 -1.08
C ASP A 191 16.95 4.22 -2.36
N LEU A 192 15.90 5.07 -2.44
CA LEU A 192 14.99 5.25 -3.57
C LEU A 192 14.23 3.99 -4.00
N LYS A 193 14.12 3.00 -3.12
CA LYS A 193 13.33 1.80 -3.40
C LYS A 193 11.86 2.15 -3.37
N HIS A 194 11.12 1.66 -4.37
CA HIS A 194 9.67 1.83 -4.39
C HIS A 194 9.04 1.15 -3.16
N PRO A 195 8.09 1.78 -2.42
CA PRO A 195 7.50 1.22 -1.20
C PRO A 195 6.83 -0.14 -1.45
N THR A 196 6.31 -0.37 -2.64
CA THR A 196 5.68 -1.64 -3.02
C THR A 196 6.66 -2.78 -3.33
N ARG A 197 7.95 -2.47 -3.35
CA ARG A 197 9.05 -3.42 -3.62
C ARG A 197 9.85 -3.75 -2.36
N ILE A 198 9.46 -3.23 -1.20
CA ILE A 198 10.13 -3.45 0.08
C ILE A 198 9.74 -4.83 0.62
N THR A 199 10.73 -5.63 1.00
CA THR A 199 10.52 -6.89 1.71
C THR A 199 10.89 -6.67 3.17
N VAL A 200 10.02 -7.10 4.08
CA VAL A 200 10.25 -7.10 5.54
C VAL A 200 10.28 -8.53 6.04
N CYS A 201 11.03 -8.78 7.11
CA CYS A 201 11.21 -10.11 7.67
C CYS A 201 10.72 -10.15 9.12
N SER A 202 10.10 -11.26 9.52
CA SER A 202 9.73 -11.55 10.91
C SER A 202 10.31 -12.89 11.34
N ILE A 203 10.44 -13.09 12.65
CA ILE A 203 10.78 -14.40 13.23
C ILE A 203 9.52 -14.95 13.89
N ALA A 204 9.09 -16.12 13.43
CA ALA A 204 7.95 -16.84 13.96
C ALA A 204 8.27 -17.45 15.35
N PRO A 205 7.26 -17.85 16.14
CA PRO A 205 7.47 -18.42 17.48
C PRO A 205 8.31 -19.70 17.51
N ASP A 206 8.36 -20.44 16.40
CA ASP A 206 9.19 -21.64 16.23
C ASP A 206 10.65 -21.32 15.83
N GLY A 207 11.00 -20.03 15.77
CA GLY A 207 12.31 -19.54 15.35
C GLY A 207 12.51 -19.47 13.83
N SER A 208 11.51 -19.84 13.02
CA SER A 208 11.62 -19.75 11.57
C SER A 208 11.53 -18.31 11.09
N GLN A 209 12.39 -17.95 10.12
CA GLN A 209 12.34 -16.63 9.49
C GLN A 209 11.33 -16.63 8.34
N GLN A 210 10.44 -15.64 8.37
CA GLN A 210 9.43 -15.41 7.34
C GLN A 210 9.65 -14.04 6.71
N SER A 211 9.24 -13.86 5.46
CA SER A 211 9.36 -12.59 4.74
C SER A 211 8.12 -12.26 3.94
N VAL A 212 7.75 -10.99 3.90
CA VAL A 212 6.62 -10.50 3.09
C VAL A 212 7.05 -9.30 2.26
N LEU A 213 6.66 -9.34 0.99
CA LEU A 213 6.72 -8.19 0.09
C LEU A 213 5.58 -7.24 0.45
N LEU A 214 5.91 -6.00 0.81
CA LEU A 214 4.96 -4.93 1.08
C LEU A 214 4.33 -4.43 -0.22
N SER A 215 3.62 -5.28 -0.95
CA SER A 215 2.95 -4.91 -2.21
C SER A 215 1.90 -3.80 -1.99
N ALA A 216 1.38 -3.23 -3.08
CA ALA A 216 0.29 -2.25 -3.00
C ALA A 216 -0.92 -2.79 -2.21
N SER A 217 -1.23 -4.09 -2.35
CA SER A 217 -2.31 -4.71 -1.59
C SER A 217 -1.99 -4.80 -0.11
N ILE A 218 -0.74 -5.11 0.27
CA ILE A 218 -0.33 -5.17 1.67
C ILE A 218 -0.40 -3.80 2.34
N TRP A 219 0.10 -2.75 1.67
CA TRP A 219 -0.04 -1.38 2.15
C TRP A 219 -1.50 -1.02 2.40
N GLN A 220 -2.35 -1.24 1.40
CA GLN A 220 -3.76 -0.87 1.48
C GLN A 220 -4.54 -1.68 2.52
N ARG A 221 -4.20 -2.96 2.74
CA ARG A 221 -4.95 -3.86 3.62
C ARG A 221 -4.47 -3.82 5.07
N HIS A 222 -3.17 -3.64 5.30
CA HIS A 222 -2.55 -3.84 6.62
C HIS A 222 -1.86 -2.61 7.20
N LEU A 223 -1.21 -1.78 6.37
CA LEU A 223 -0.38 -0.66 6.89
C LEU A 223 -1.13 0.67 6.92
N LEU A 224 -1.99 0.92 5.94
CA LEU A 224 -2.76 2.17 5.82
C LEU A 224 -4.07 2.14 6.59
N ARG A 225 -4.20 1.25 7.57
CA ARG A 225 -5.45 0.96 8.30
C ARG A 225 -5.18 0.57 9.74
N GLY A 226 -6.21 0.65 10.58
CA GLY A 226 -6.14 0.24 11.99
C GLY A 226 -5.52 1.30 12.91
N SER A 227 -5.27 0.90 14.15
CA SER A 227 -4.54 1.70 15.14
C SER A 227 -3.05 1.69 14.78
N GLY A 228 -2.42 2.86 14.69
CA GLY A 228 -0.99 2.98 14.33
C GLY A 228 -0.70 3.18 12.84
N LYS A 229 -1.73 3.42 12.02
CA LYS A 229 -1.58 3.67 10.57
C LYS A 229 -0.99 5.04 10.23
N GLU A 230 -1.04 6.00 11.14
CA GLU A 230 -0.73 7.40 10.87
C GLU A 230 0.68 7.60 10.32
N PRO A 231 1.74 6.96 10.88
CA PRO A 231 3.08 7.04 10.31
C PRO A 231 3.17 6.45 8.89
N PHE A 232 2.57 5.27 8.67
CA PHE A 232 2.55 4.61 7.35
C PHE A 232 1.79 5.44 6.31
N THR A 233 0.68 6.07 6.72
CA THR A 233 -0.12 6.96 5.87
C THR A 233 0.69 8.16 5.41
N ARG A 234 1.44 8.79 6.32
CA ARG A 234 2.34 9.90 5.95
C ARG A 234 3.40 9.47 4.94
N ILE A 235 3.99 8.29 5.15
CA ILE A 235 4.99 7.75 4.23
C ILE A 235 4.38 7.55 2.84
N TRP A 236 3.22 6.90 2.78
CA TRP A 236 2.54 6.58 1.52
C TRP A 236 2.04 7.83 0.78
N GLU A 237 1.45 8.79 1.50
CA GLU A 237 0.99 10.07 0.93
C GLU A 237 2.18 10.87 0.38
N ALA A 238 3.27 11.01 1.15
CA ALA A 238 4.48 11.72 0.70
C ALA A 238 5.10 11.08 -0.53
N PHE A 239 5.22 9.75 -0.55
CA PHE A 239 5.70 9.01 -1.70
C PHE A 239 4.81 9.23 -2.93
N THR A 240 3.49 9.05 -2.78
CA THR A 240 2.53 9.19 -3.90
C THR A 240 2.57 10.60 -4.51
N ILE A 241 2.70 11.65 -3.68
CA ILE A 241 2.84 13.03 -4.15
C ILE A 241 4.14 13.20 -4.94
N ALA A 242 5.26 12.70 -4.41
CA ALA A 242 6.55 12.79 -5.09
C ALA A 242 6.52 12.04 -6.44
N GLU A 243 5.97 10.84 -6.50
CA GLU A 243 5.80 10.09 -7.76
C GLU A 243 5.00 10.88 -8.79
N ALA A 244 3.83 11.41 -8.41
CA ALA A 244 2.96 12.13 -9.32
C ALA A 244 3.65 13.40 -9.89
N GLN A 245 4.34 14.16 -9.04
CA GLN A 245 5.11 15.33 -9.48
C GLN A 245 6.28 14.93 -10.39
N ARG A 246 6.93 13.80 -10.09
CA ARG A 246 8.02 13.28 -10.92
C ARG A 246 7.52 12.90 -12.31
N GLU A 247 6.40 12.17 -12.39
CA GLU A 247 5.75 11.80 -13.65
C GLU A 247 5.38 13.04 -14.48
N GLU A 248 4.84 14.08 -13.84
CA GLU A 248 4.50 15.36 -14.50
C GLU A 248 5.74 16.03 -15.11
N ILE A 249 6.85 16.13 -14.35
CA ILE A 249 8.10 16.72 -14.84
C ILE A 249 8.69 15.90 -15.99
N LEU A 250 8.73 14.57 -15.86
CA LEU A 250 9.25 13.69 -16.90
C LEU A 250 8.39 13.76 -18.17
N SER A 251 7.07 13.87 -18.02
CA SER A 251 6.14 14.06 -19.14
C SER A 251 6.37 15.40 -19.85
N ASP A 252 6.56 16.50 -19.09
CA ASP A 252 6.92 17.81 -19.65
C ASP A 252 8.21 17.75 -20.47
N ILE A 253 9.26 17.11 -19.94
CA ILE A 253 10.54 16.96 -20.65
C ILE A 253 10.35 16.13 -21.92
N THR A 254 9.69 14.97 -21.81
CA THR A 254 9.45 14.06 -22.93
C THR A 254 8.66 14.74 -24.05
N SER A 255 7.70 15.61 -23.72
CA SER A 255 6.90 16.35 -24.70
C SER A 255 7.69 17.41 -25.48
N ARG A 256 8.86 17.82 -24.96
CA ARG A 256 9.69 18.90 -25.54
C ARG A 256 10.97 18.39 -26.18
N ASP A 257 11.35 17.13 -25.92
CA ASP A 257 12.56 16.51 -26.44
C ASP A 257 12.30 15.04 -26.80
N ASP A 258 12.08 14.80 -28.10
CA ASP A 258 11.82 13.47 -28.67
C ASP A 258 12.97 12.47 -28.42
N SER A 259 14.19 12.97 -28.15
CA SER A 259 15.35 12.13 -27.87
C SER A 259 15.47 11.75 -26.39
N PHE A 260 14.73 12.40 -25.50
CA PHE A 260 14.88 12.25 -24.05
C PHE A 260 14.76 10.80 -23.58
N HIS A 261 13.72 10.09 -24.03
CA HIS A 261 13.50 8.70 -23.63
C HIS A 261 14.66 7.79 -24.04
N LYS A 262 15.15 7.95 -25.27
CA LYS A 262 16.32 7.24 -25.78
C LYS A 262 17.57 7.58 -24.95
N ASN A 263 17.78 8.87 -24.66
CA ASN A 263 18.93 9.33 -23.89
C ASN A 263 18.92 8.76 -22.46
N CYS A 264 17.76 8.64 -21.83
CA CYS A 264 17.62 7.95 -20.54
C CYS A 264 18.04 6.48 -20.63
N HIS A 265 17.57 5.75 -21.66
CA HIS A 265 17.96 4.35 -21.87
C HIS A 265 19.46 4.19 -22.14
N ASP A 266 20.03 5.02 -23.02
CA ASP A 266 21.46 5.00 -23.34
C ASP A 266 22.30 5.33 -22.09
N PHE A 267 21.86 6.29 -21.28
CA PHE A 267 22.51 6.67 -20.03
C PHE A 267 22.51 5.54 -19.00
N ILE A 268 21.35 4.93 -18.72
CA ILE A 268 21.23 3.79 -17.79
C ILE A 268 22.06 2.60 -18.30
N TYR A 269 21.98 2.30 -19.60
CA TYR A 269 22.78 1.22 -20.19
C TYR A 269 24.28 1.46 -19.95
N ASP A 270 24.76 2.68 -20.15
CA ASP A 270 26.17 3.01 -19.97
C ASP A 270 26.60 2.95 -18.50
N LEU A 271 25.74 3.37 -17.55
CA LEU A 271 26.01 3.23 -16.12
C LEU A 271 26.17 1.75 -15.72
N ARG A 272 25.24 0.89 -16.14
CA ARG A 272 25.28 -0.56 -15.89
C ARG A 272 26.53 -1.22 -16.48
N ASN A 273 27.01 -0.72 -17.62
CA ASN A 273 28.12 -1.31 -18.36
C ASN A 273 29.47 -0.58 -18.17
N TYR A 274 29.57 0.36 -17.22
CA TYR A 274 30.76 1.18 -17.01
C TYR A 274 32.06 0.36 -16.84
N GLY A 275 31.99 -0.75 -16.09
CA GLY A 275 33.14 -1.65 -15.86
C GLY A 275 33.53 -2.49 -17.08
N ASN A 276 32.56 -2.85 -17.92
CA ASN A 276 32.72 -3.89 -18.95
C ASN A 276 32.73 -3.34 -20.38
N ASN A 277 32.35 -2.08 -20.60
CA ASN A 277 32.29 -1.45 -21.91
C ASN A 277 33.09 -0.15 -21.93
N LYS A 278 34.23 -0.18 -22.65
CA LYS A 278 35.12 0.98 -22.79
C LYS A 278 34.42 2.19 -23.43
N SER A 279 33.53 1.97 -24.39
CA SER A 279 32.79 3.04 -25.06
C SER A 279 31.79 3.71 -24.12
N SER A 280 31.07 2.92 -23.31
CA SER A 280 30.17 3.43 -22.27
C SER A 280 30.92 4.28 -21.25
N ARG A 281 32.07 3.78 -20.78
CA ARG A 281 32.95 4.51 -19.86
C ARG A 281 33.41 5.84 -20.46
N SER A 282 33.94 5.83 -21.68
CA SER A 282 34.42 7.04 -22.34
C SER A 282 33.31 8.09 -22.52
N ARG A 283 32.07 7.69 -22.85
CA ARG A 283 30.94 8.63 -22.93
C ARG A 283 30.58 9.21 -21.57
N LEU A 284 30.50 8.39 -20.52
CA LEU A 284 30.21 8.86 -19.17
C LEU A 284 31.31 9.79 -18.65
N GLU A 285 32.59 9.45 -18.82
CA GLU A 285 33.69 10.31 -18.34
C GLU A 285 33.83 11.62 -19.13
N SER A 286 33.34 11.66 -20.38
CA SER A 286 33.43 12.86 -21.23
C SER A 286 32.56 14.03 -20.79
N ASN A 287 31.57 13.82 -19.91
CA ASN A 287 30.60 14.85 -19.54
C ASN A 287 31.07 15.81 -18.44
N GLY A 288 32.16 15.50 -17.74
CA GLY A 288 32.75 16.33 -16.69
C GLY A 288 31.89 16.56 -15.44
N HIS A 289 30.76 15.87 -15.30
CA HIS A 289 29.88 15.98 -14.14
C HIS A 289 30.13 14.82 -13.15
N GLN A 290 30.19 15.11 -11.85
CA GLN A 290 30.57 14.12 -10.83
C GLN A 290 29.67 12.87 -10.77
N PHE A 291 28.41 13.00 -11.18
CA PHE A 291 27.43 11.90 -11.26
C PHE A 291 27.12 11.45 -12.68
N TYR A 292 27.93 11.85 -13.65
CA TYR A 292 27.77 11.55 -15.08
C TYR A 292 26.47 12.03 -15.73
N ILE A 293 25.73 12.94 -15.10
CA ILE A 293 24.49 13.51 -15.64
C ILE A 293 24.82 14.79 -16.42
N GLY A 294 25.10 14.65 -17.71
CA GLY A 294 25.47 15.76 -18.59
C GLY A 294 25.46 15.35 -20.07
N GLU A 295 25.99 16.21 -20.93
CA GLU A 295 26.11 15.89 -22.36
C GLU A 295 27.05 14.69 -22.58
N PRO A 296 26.76 13.78 -23.53
CA PRO A 296 25.77 13.92 -24.59
C PRO A 296 24.33 13.53 -24.21
N TYR A 297 24.09 12.97 -23.02
CA TYR A 297 22.75 12.47 -22.64
C TYR A 297 21.77 13.61 -22.34
N PHE A 298 22.20 14.57 -21.52
CA PHE A 298 21.34 15.62 -21.02
C PHE A 298 22.03 16.98 -21.11
N ARG A 299 21.43 17.90 -21.87
CA ARG A 299 21.85 19.31 -21.87
C ARG A 299 21.67 19.91 -20.47
N THR A 300 22.44 20.94 -20.16
CA THR A 300 22.41 21.66 -18.86
C THR A 300 21.00 21.93 -18.35
N ALA A 301 20.11 22.46 -19.20
CA ALA A 301 18.73 22.79 -18.80
C ALA A 301 17.90 21.55 -18.42
N ILE A 302 18.09 20.41 -19.10
CA ILE A 302 17.40 19.15 -18.77
C ILE A 302 18.01 18.57 -17.51
N ARG A 303 19.35 18.49 -17.42
CA ARG A 303 20.06 18.03 -16.23
C ARG A 303 19.58 18.77 -14.97
N ASP A 304 19.51 20.09 -15.01
CA ASP A 304 19.12 20.89 -13.84
C ASP A 304 17.67 20.59 -13.43
N LYS A 305 16.76 20.36 -14.39
CA LYS A 305 15.41 19.84 -14.09
C LYS A 305 15.43 18.44 -13.50
N LEU A 306 16.26 17.53 -14.03
CA LEU A 306 16.38 16.16 -13.54
C LEU A 306 16.88 16.11 -12.09
N LEU A 307 17.85 16.96 -11.74
CA LEU A 307 18.35 17.08 -10.37
C LEU A 307 17.26 17.53 -9.37
N GLN A 308 16.24 18.25 -9.85
CA GLN A 308 15.08 18.66 -9.06
C GLN A 308 13.95 17.63 -9.01
N LEU A 309 14.10 16.45 -9.64
CA LEU A 309 13.05 15.43 -9.59
C LEU A 309 12.76 15.04 -8.13
N PRO A 310 11.49 15.09 -7.70
CA PRO A 310 11.13 14.83 -6.32
C PRO A 310 11.33 13.36 -5.96
N THR A 311 11.78 13.15 -4.72
CA THR A 311 11.94 11.84 -4.09
C THR A 311 11.14 11.80 -2.79
N PHE A 312 11.07 10.65 -2.13
CA PHE A 312 10.37 10.52 -0.83
C PHE A 312 10.86 11.56 0.19
N ARG A 313 12.16 11.90 0.18
CA ARG A 313 12.75 12.96 1.00
C ARG A 313 13.62 13.87 0.15
N GLY A 314 13.01 14.93 -0.38
CA GLY A 314 13.70 15.98 -1.12
C GLY A 314 13.66 15.75 -2.63
N ASN A 315 14.84 15.78 -3.26
CA ASN A 315 15.00 15.64 -4.70
C ASN A 315 16.20 14.75 -5.06
N LEU A 316 16.34 14.43 -6.35
CA LEU A 316 17.42 13.60 -6.88
C LEU A 316 18.81 14.14 -6.49
N GLU A 317 19.01 15.46 -6.53
CA GLU A 317 20.27 16.08 -6.12
C GLU A 317 20.63 15.78 -4.65
N THR A 318 19.64 15.85 -3.76
CA THR A 318 19.81 15.55 -2.33
C THR A 318 20.15 14.07 -2.11
N SER A 319 19.53 13.18 -2.88
CA SER A 319 19.84 11.74 -2.85
C SER A 319 21.25 11.45 -3.34
N LEU A 320 21.71 12.11 -4.42
CA LEU A 320 23.07 11.97 -4.93
C LEU A 320 24.13 12.52 -3.96
N LYS A 321 23.86 13.67 -3.32
CA LYS A 321 24.72 14.22 -2.26
C LYS A 321 24.78 13.32 -1.03
N SER A 322 23.67 12.66 -0.68
CA SER A 322 23.64 11.69 0.41
C SER A 322 24.46 10.43 0.08
N LEU A 323 24.42 9.96 -1.19
CA LEU A 323 25.28 8.88 -1.65
C LEU A 323 26.76 9.27 -1.58
N GLU A 324 27.10 10.47 -2.03
CA GLU A 324 28.46 11.01 -1.95
C GLU A 324 28.97 11.03 -0.49
N ALA A 325 28.14 11.50 0.45
CA ALA A 325 28.47 11.46 1.87
C ALA A 325 28.63 10.03 2.41
N LYS A 326 27.73 9.09 2.05
CA LYS A 326 27.83 7.67 2.44
C LYS A 326 29.09 7.00 1.89
N ARG A 327 29.61 7.47 0.76
CA ARG A 327 30.77 6.92 0.06
C ARG A 327 32.03 7.76 0.26
N ALA A 328 32.08 8.72 1.19
CA ALA A 328 33.21 9.63 1.38
C ALA A 328 34.58 8.91 1.50
N ASP A 329 34.61 7.73 2.12
CA ASP A 329 35.82 6.91 2.30
C ASP A 329 36.06 5.88 1.17
N SER A 330 35.29 5.94 0.08
CA SER A 330 35.29 4.94 -0.99
C SER A 330 34.97 5.56 -2.36
N THR A 331 35.03 4.78 -3.42
CA THR A 331 34.66 5.26 -4.76
C THR A 331 33.20 4.93 -5.06
N ILE A 332 32.49 5.88 -5.68
CA ILE A 332 31.12 5.65 -6.18
C ILE A 332 31.21 4.78 -7.43
N CYS A 333 30.55 3.62 -7.41
CA CYS A 333 30.44 2.73 -8.55
C CYS A 333 29.26 3.14 -9.44
N ALA A 334 29.53 3.50 -10.69
CA ALA A 334 28.49 3.86 -11.66
C ALA A 334 27.40 2.79 -11.81
N SER A 335 27.79 1.51 -11.84
CA SER A 335 26.84 0.41 -12.05
C SER A 335 26.01 0.05 -10.81
N HIS A 336 26.61 0.09 -9.61
CA HIS A 336 25.96 -0.43 -8.40
C HIS A 336 25.39 0.67 -7.50
N ASP A 337 25.96 1.87 -7.54
CA ASP A 337 25.51 2.99 -6.71
C ASP A 337 24.65 3.98 -7.54
N LEU A 338 25.09 4.37 -8.74
CA LEU A 338 24.40 5.40 -9.53
C LEU A 338 23.24 4.84 -10.39
N SER A 339 23.45 3.72 -11.09
CA SER A 339 22.42 3.15 -11.98
C SER A 339 21.08 2.95 -11.28
N PRO A 340 21.02 2.32 -10.09
CA PRO A 340 19.73 2.11 -9.41
C PRO A 340 19.02 3.41 -9.04
N ILE A 341 19.77 4.44 -8.63
CA ILE A 341 19.23 5.77 -8.28
C ILE A 341 18.60 6.42 -9.52
N PHE A 342 19.31 6.42 -10.64
CA PHE A 342 18.82 7.03 -11.87
C PHE A 342 17.68 6.23 -12.51
N GLU A 343 17.69 4.89 -12.44
CA GLU A 343 16.58 4.05 -12.87
C GLU A 343 15.29 4.40 -12.13
N ALA A 344 15.37 4.52 -10.81
CA ALA A 344 14.24 4.92 -9.97
C ALA A 344 13.75 6.33 -10.30
N ALA A 345 14.67 7.29 -10.42
CA ALA A 345 14.31 8.69 -10.69
C ALA A 345 13.76 8.92 -12.11
N LEU A 346 14.30 8.23 -13.11
CA LEU A 346 13.90 8.40 -14.52
C LEU A 346 12.73 7.48 -14.92
N GLY A 347 12.37 6.51 -14.08
CA GLY A 347 11.31 5.52 -14.39
C GLY A 347 11.71 4.56 -15.50
N VAL A 348 13.02 4.26 -15.63
CA VAL A 348 13.58 3.39 -16.67
C VAL A 348 14.07 2.10 -16.02
N SER A 349 13.62 0.95 -16.52
CA SER A 349 14.01 -0.39 -16.02
C SER A 349 14.76 -1.19 -17.07
#